data_AF-A0A2S0UP55-F1
#
_entry.id   AF-A0A2S0UP55-F1
#
_cell.length_a   1.000
_cell.length_b   1.000
_cell.length_c   1.000
_cell.angle_alpha   90.00
_cell.angle_beta   90.00
_cell.angle_gamma   90.00
#
_symmetry.space_group_name_H-M   'P 1'
#
loop_
_entity.id
_entity.type
_entity.pdbx_description
1 polymer ?
#
loop_
_entity_poly.entity_id
_entity_poly.type
_entity_poly.pdbx_seq_one_letter_code
_entity_poly.pdbx_strand_id
1 'polypeptide(L)'
;MIRHLFGASPAEDMPSARSHDRQRRAPGLVQMIEDHDLASDRLLGHLATPNMATGCVTPLFTREIGGAQQGPAPVEAVAQLNGLPLRGSAGRRLSETGALPWLGERW
;
A
#
# COMPACT_ATOMS: atom_id res chain seq x y z
N MET A 1 3.99 31.20 -62.39
CA MET A 1 5.14 30.27 -62.49
C MET A 1 5.07 29.34 -61.28
N ILE A 2 4.77 28.04 -61.52
CA ILE A 2 5.22 26.82 -60.79
C ILE A 2 4.98 26.79 -59.26
N ARG A 3 3.88 26.24 -58.71
CA ARG A 3 3.57 24.81 -58.35
C ARG A 3 4.72 24.01 -57.72
N HIS A 4 4.56 23.60 -56.45
CA HIS A 4 5.06 22.38 -55.76
C HIS A 4 5.39 22.70 -54.27
N LEU A 5 5.04 21.95 -53.21
CA LEU A 5 4.46 20.61 -53.02
C LEU A 5 3.76 20.55 -51.66
N PHE A 6 2.56 19.96 -51.65
CA PHE A 6 2.03 19.23 -50.50
C PHE A 6 2.98 18.05 -50.20
N GLY A 7 3.48 17.97 -48.98
CA GLY A 7 4.08 16.76 -48.43
C GLY A 7 3.11 16.12 -47.45
N ALA A 8 2.41 15.08 -47.90
CA ALA A 8 1.67 14.19 -47.01
C ALA A 8 2.64 13.35 -46.19
N SER A 9 2.29 13.15 -44.91
CA SER A 9 2.98 12.35 -43.89
C SER A 9 3.12 10.87 -44.27
N PRO A 10 4.09 10.17 -43.69
CA PRO A 10 3.79 8.86 -43.11
C PRO A 10 3.96 8.90 -41.59
N ALA A 11 2.84 8.63 -40.92
CA ALA A 11 2.80 8.25 -39.53
C ALA A 11 3.31 6.81 -39.40
N GLU A 12 4.54 6.64 -38.93
CA GLU A 12 5.13 5.40 -38.43
C GLU A 12 6.23 5.85 -37.44
N ASP A 13 6.43 5.34 -36.23
CA ASP A 13 5.98 4.12 -35.59
C ASP A 13 6.15 4.38 -34.08
N MET A 14 5.08 4.79 -33.39
CA MET A 14 5.10 4.87 -31.92
C MET A 14 4.91 3.44 -31.41
N PRO A 15 5.80 2.89 -30.57
CA PRO A 15 5.58 1.58 -29.98
C PRO A 15 4.25 1.63 -29.24
N SER A 16 3.29 0.87 -29.78
CA SER A 16 2.01 0.58 -29.15
C SER A 16 2.28 0.25 -27.70
N ALA A 17 1.88 1.17 -26.81
CA ALA A 17 1.89 0.94 -25.39
C ALA A 17 0.97 -0.26 -25.16
N ARG A 18 1.57 -1.45 -25.13
CA ARG A 18 0.90 -2.68 -24.70
C ARG A 18 0.16 -2.32 -23.43
N SER A 19 -1.14 -2.45 -23.50
CA SER A 19 -2.12 -2.23 -22.46
C SER A 19 -1.70 -2.95 -21.18
N HIS A 20 -0.91 -2.28 -20.35
CA HIS A 20 -0.66 -2.68 -18.97
C HIS A 20 -1.86 -2.26 -18.12
N ASP A 21 -3.02 -2.83 -18.41
CA ASP A 21 -4.02 -3.00 -17.37
C ASP A 21 -4.98 -4.12 -17.76
N ARG A 22 -4.66 -5.35 -17.34
CA ARG A 22 -5.72 -6.34 -17.12
C ARG A 22 -6.57 -5.74 -16.01
N GLN A 23 -7.71 -5.15 -16.36
CA GLN A 23 -8.75 -4.73 -15.44
C GLN A 23 -8.96 -5.84 -14.40
N ARG A 24 -8.29 -5.75 -13.25
CA ARG A 24 -8.46 -6.77 -12.21
C ARG A 24 -9.86 -6.57 -11.68
N ARG A 25 -10.70 -7.59 -11.82
CA ARG A 25 -12.00 -7.60 -11.14
C ARG A 25 -11.75 -7.40 -9.65
N ALA A 26 -12.59 -6.58 -9.00
CA ALA A 26 -12.53 -6.41 -7.56
C ALA A 26 -12.54 -7.79 -6.88
N PRO A 27 -11.69 -7.99 -5.85
CA PRO A 27 -11.66 -9.24 -5.11
C PRO A 27 -13.02 -9.53 -4.48
N GLY A 28 -13.35 -10.81 -4.32
CA GLY A 28 -14.48 -11.21 -3.51
C GLY A 28 -14.20 -10.97 -2.03
N LEU A 29 -15.26 -10.93 -1.21
CA LEU A 29 -15.15 -10.70 0.24
C LEU A 29 -14.21 -11.69 0.93
N VAL A 30 -14.24 -12.97 0.54
CA VAL A 30 -13.34 -14.00 1.10
C VAL A 30 -11.87 -13.62 0.88
N GLN A 31 -11.50 -13.24 -0.34
CA GLN A 31 -10.13 -12.84 -0.65
C GLN A 31 -9.74 -11.57 0.12
N MET A 32 -10.66 -10.61 0.28
CA MET A 32 -10.38 -9.39 1.04
C MET A 32 -10.11 -9.69 2.53
N ILE A 33 -10.82 -10.65 3.10
CA ILE A 33 -10.61 -11.10 4.49
C ILE A 33 -9.24 -11.77 4.62
N GLU A 34 -8.92 -12.70 3.72
CA GLU A 34 -7.63 -13.39 3.72
C GLU A 34 -6.46 -12.41 3.56
N ASP A 35 -6.58 -11.44 2.64
CA ASP A 35 -5.57 -10.41 2.43
C ASP A 35 -5.40 -9.51 3.67
N HIS A 36 -6.50 -9.21 4.38
CA HIS A 36 -6.49 -8.43 5.63
C HIS A 36 -5.83 -9.19 6.79
N ASP A 37 -6.15 -10.46 6.96
CA ASP A 37 -5.58 -11.30 8.02
C ASP A 37 -4.07 -11.50 7.78
N LEU A 38 -3.68 -11.77 6.54
CA LEU A 38 -2.26 -11.90 6.18
C LEU A 38 -1.47 -10.59 6.37
N ALA A 39 -2.10 -9.44 6.13
CA ALA A 39 -1.49 -8.14 6.45
C ALA A 39 -1.32 -7.96 7.96
N SER A 40 -2.30 -8.40 8.76
CA SER A 40 -2.25 -8.36 10.23
C SER A 40 -1.10 -9.22 10.76
N ASP A 41 -0.90 -10.43 10.23
CA ASP A 41 0.20 -11.32 10.63
C ASP A 41 1.58 -10.71 10.37
N ARG A 42 1.77 -10.09 9.20
CA ARG A 42 3.01 -9.37 8.86
C ARG A 42 3.25 -8.20 9.81
N LEU A 43 2.20 -7.44 10.12
CA LEU A 43 2.27 -6.32 11.03
C LEU A 43 2.66 -6.79 12.44
N LEU A 44 2.06 -7.85 12.95
CA LEU A 44 2.43 -8.44 14.25
C LEU A 44 3.87 -8.93 14.28
N GLY A 45 4.35 -9.55 13.19
CA GLY A 45 5.76 -9.91 13.04
C GLY A 45 6.69 -8.69 13.11
N HIS A 46 6.30 -7.58 12.48
CA HIS A 46 7.06 -6.32 12.53
C HIS A 46 7.04 -5.65 13.92
N LEU A 47 5.94 -5.80 14.66
CA LEU A 47 5.77 -5.31 16.02
C LEU A 47 6.42 -6.22 17.07
N ALA A 48 7.33 -7.12 16.70
CA ALA A 48 8.22 -7.80 17.64
C ALA A 48 9.12 -6.82 18.42
N THR A 49 9.35 -5.63 17.86
CA THR A 49 9.98 -4.48 18.52
C THR A 49 9.06 -3.26 18.45
N PRO A 50 9.13 -2.32 19.41
CA PRO A 50 8.28 -1.14 19.41
C PRO A 50 8.42 -0.33 18.11
N ASN A 51 7.31 0.05 17.47
CA ASN A 51 7.34 0.84 16.24
C ASN A 51 6.22 1.89 16.18
N MET A 52 6.47 2.98 15.46
CA MET A 52 5.46 4.01 15.19
C MET A 52 4.55 3.59 14.04
N ALA A 53 3.35 4.17 13.98
CA ALA A 53 2.39 3.85 12.92
C ALA A 53 2.95 4.10 11.51
N THR A 54 3.76 5.14 11.34
CA THR A 54 4.42 5.45 10.06
C THR A 54 5.46 4.40 9.65
N GLY A 55 6.15 3.77 10.61
CA GLY A 55 7.09 2.67 10.32
C GLY A 55 6.39 1.36 9.97
N CYS A 56 5.08 1.25 10.24
CA CYS A 56 4.27 0.09 9.94
C CYS A 56 3.70 0.08 8.50
N VAL A 57 3.97 1.09 7.69
CA VAL A 57 3.52 1.11 6.28
C VAL A 57 4.20 0.00 5.48
N THR A 58 5.51 -0.16 5.59
CA THR A 58 6.28 -1.16 4.83
C THR A 58 5.80 -2.61 5.03
N PRO A 59 5.57 -3.14 6.24
CA PRO A 59 5.08 -4.52 6.40
C PRO A 59 3.65 -4.74 5.88
N LEU A 60 2.84 -3.68 5.74
CA LEU A 60 1.46 -3.76 5.22
C LEU A 60 1.42 -3.79 3.70
N PHE A 61 2.28 -3.02 3.04
CA PHE A 61 2.32 -2.91 1.59
C PHE A 61 3.49 -3.72 1.02
N THR A 62 3.20 -4.96 0.62
CA THR A 62 4.18 -5.89 0.02
C THR A 62 4.59 -5.55 -1.41
N ARG A 63 3.92 -4.56 -2.03
CA ARG A 63 4.26 -4.00 -3.33
C ARG A 63 4.65 -2.54 -3.15
N GLU A 64 5.49 -2.03 -4.04
CA GLU A 64 5.82 -0.61 -4.05
C GLU A 64 4.54 0.22 -4.16
N ILE A 65 4.39 1.15 -3.21
CA ILE A 65 3.36 2.18 -3.24
C ILE A 65 3.88 3.37 -4.04
N GLY A 66 3.05 3.97 -4.88
CA GLY A 66 3.41 5.11 -5.73
C GLY A 66 2.23 6.04 -5.94
N GLY A 67 2.51 7.29 -6.36
CA GLY A 67 1.49 8.27 -6.74
C GLY A 67 0.35 8.40 -5.72
N ALA A 68 -0.88 8.12 -6.16
CA ALA A 68 -2.09 8.29 -5.36
C ALA A 68 -2.19 7.36 -4.14
N GLN A 69 -1.37 6.31 -4.04
CA GLN A 69 -1.39 5.38 -2.91
C GLN A 69 -0.53 5.86 -1.72
N GLN A 70 0.36 6.82 -1.93
CA GLN A 70 1.25 7.35 -0.89
C GLN A 70 0.50 8.09 0.23
N GLY A 71 -0.55 8.84 -0.13
CA GLY A 71 -1.38 9.58 0.82
C GLY A 71 -2.17 8.69 1.80
N PRO A 72 -2.92 7.69 1.33
CA PRO A 72 -3.72 6.84 2.22
C PRO A 72 -2.89 5.80 3.00
N ALA A 73 -1.69 5.43 2.55
CA ALA A 73 -0.91 4.36 3.16
C ALA A 73 -0.65 4.51 4.69
N PRO A 74 -0.28 5.70 5.21
CA PRO A 74 -0.17 5.90 6.66
C PRO A 74 -1.50 5.78 7.41
N VAL A 75 -2.61 6.18 6.78
CA VAL A 75 -3.96 6.09 7.39
C VAL A 75 -4.38 4.63 7.52
N GLU A 76 -4.12 3.82 6.49
CA GLU A 76 -4.34 2.37 6.54
C GLU A 76 -3.50 1.70 7.63
N ALA A 77 -2.24 2.13 7.81
CA ALA A 77 -1.41 1.62 8.90
C ALA A 77 -2.00 1.91 10.28
N VAL A 78 -2.49 3.14 10.51
CA VAL A 78 -3.19 3.50 11.76
C VAL A 78 -4.47 2.68 11.94
N ALA A 79 -5.25 2.48 10.88
CA ALA A 79 -6.49 1.70 10.93
C ALA A 79 -6.23 0.25 11.34
N GLN A 80 -5.24 -0.40 10.73
CA GLN A 80 -4.82 -1.77 11.06
C GLN A 80 -4.35 -1.88 12.51
N LEU A 81 -3.49 -0.96 12.95
CA LEU A 81 -2.97 -0.93 14.32
C LEU A 81 -4.09 -0.75 15.37
N ASN A 82 -5.05 0.14 15.12
CA ASN A 82 -6.17 0.37 16.03
C ASN A 82 -7.09 -0.85 16.19
N GLY A 83 -7.10 -1.78 15.23
CA GLY A 83 -7.83 -3.04 15.33
C GLY A 83 -7.17 -4.09 16.24
N LEU A 84 -5.85 -4.02 16.44
CA LEU A 84 -5.10 -5.06 17.15
C LEU A 84 -5.40 -5.17 18.66
N PRO A 85 -5.59 -4.07 19.43
CA PRO A 85 -5.93 -4.17 20.85
C PRO A 85 -7.25 -4.89 21.11
N LEU A 86 -8.24 -4.73 20.22
CA LEU A 86 -9.52 -5.43 20.32
C LEU A 86 -9.38 -6.94 20.17
N ARG A 87 -8.28 -7.41 19.57
CA ARG A 87 -7.91 -8.82 19.39
C ARG A 87 -6.89 -9.29 20.44
N GLY A 88 -6.48 -8.41 21.37
CA GLY A 88 -5.45 -8.70 22.36
C GLY A 88 -4.04 -8.94 21.77
N SER A 89 -3.79 -8.53 20.53
CA SER A 89 -2.57 -8.91 19.79
C SER A 89 -1.46 -7.86 19.82
N ALA A 90 -1.78 -6.60 20.15
CA ALA A 90 -0.80 -5.52 20.31
C ALA A 90 -1.33 -4.42 21.23
N GLY A 91 -0.40 -3.69 21.84
CA GLY A 91 -0.67 -2.56 22.71
C GLY A 91 0.23 -1.36 22.41
N ARG A 92 -0.01 -0.25 23.10
CA ARG A 92 0.83 0.95 23.06
C ARG A 92 0.95 1.57 24.44
N ARG A 93 2.11 2.14 24.75
CA ARG A 93 2.35 2.88 26.00
C ARG A 93 3.02 4.19 25.68
N LEU A 94 2.66 5.24 26.43
CA LEU A 94 3.29 6.54 26.28
C LEU A 94 4.74 6.42 26.76
N SER A 95 5.67 6.70 25.87
CA SER A 95 7.10 6.74 26.18
C SER A 95 7.47 8.04 26.89
N GLU A 96 8.67 8.06 27.48
CA GLU A 96 9.23 9.24 28.17
C GLU A 96 9.38 10.46 27.25
N THR A 97 9.53 10.23 25.94
CA THR A 97 9.63 11.30 24.92
C THR A 97 8.26 11.76 24.41
N GLY A 98 7.16 11.22 24.94
CA GLY A 98 5.79 11.52 24.51
C GLY A 98 5.33 10.77 23.26
N ALA A 99 6.14 9.85 22.72
CA ALA A 99 5.71 8.99 21.61
C ALA A 99 4.83 7.83 22.11
N LEU A 100 3.95 7.32 21.24
CA LEU A 100 3.09 6.16 21.48
C LEU A 100 3.44 5.00 20.52
N PRO A 101 4.60 4.34 20.70
CA PRO A 101 4.95 3.20 19.88
C PRO A 101 4.02 2.02 20.18
N TRP A 102 3.77 1.23 19.13
CA TRP A 102 3.04 -0.02 19.17
C TRP A 102 4.00 -1.19 19.41
N LEU A 103 3.55 -2.18 20.16
CA LEU A 103 4.29 -3.42 20.42
C LEU A 103 3.33 -4.61 20.40
N GLY A 104 3.74 -5.70 19.77
CA GLY A 104 2.99 -6.95 19.75
C GLY A 104 2.93 -7.56 21.15
N GLU A 105 1.74 -8.00 21.55
CA GLU A 105 1.54 -8.69 22.83
C GLU A 105 1.51 -10.20 22.57
N ARG A 106 2.36 -10.93 23.28
CA ARG A 106 2.39 -12.39 23.28
C ARG A 106 1.82 -12.82 24.63
N TRP A 107 0.61 -13.35 24.63
CA TRP A 107 0.02 -13.98 25.81
C TRP A 107 0.50 -15.42 25.94
#